data_AF-A0A1C5EC91-F1
#
_entry.id   AF-A0A1C5EC91-F1
#
_cell.length_a   1.000
_cell.length_b   1.000
_cell.length_c   1.000
_cell.angle_alpha   90.00
_cell.angle_beta   90.00
_cell.angle_gamma   90.00
#
_symmetry.space_group_name_H-M   'P 1'
#
loop_
_entity.id
_entity.type
_entity.pdbx_description
1 polymer ?
#
loop_
_entity_poly.entity_id
_entity_poly.type
_entity_poly.pdbx_seq_one_letter_code
_entity_poly.pdbx_strand_id
1 'polypeptide(L)' 'MAPGGPGAARRLGVPLQVHGIGGDGAYEDPEGVWAKAYGTTGGGAVLVRPDGVVAWRASGAPDDAEDVLHAALARMFGR' A
#
# COMPACT_ATOMS: atom_id res chain seq x y z
N MET A 1 7.49 14.34 9.38
CA MET A 1 8.50 13.45 9.99
C MET A 1 7.89 12.07 10.09
N ALA A 2 8.30 11.10 9.27
CA ALA A 2 7.79 9.73 9.37
C ALA A 2 8.95 8.75 9.59
N PRO A 3 9.30 8.38 10.84
CA PRO A 3 10.24 7.32 11.10
C PRO A 3 9.48 6.02 11.38
N GLY A 4 9.05 5.34 10.31
CA GLY A 4 8.55 3.97 10.40
C GLY A 4 7.41 3.68 9.44
N GLY A 5 7.70 2.94 8.37
CA GLY A 5 6.66 2.25 7.62
C GLY A 5 5.92 1.22 8.51
N PRO A 6 4.84 0.63 7.99
CA PRO A 6 4.04 -0.40 8.66
C PRO A 6 4.90 -1.51 9.31
N GLY A 7 4.40 -2.11 10.40
CA GLY A 7 5.07 -3.19 11.13
C GLY A 7 5.59 -4.31 10.22
N ALA A 8 4.79 -4.70 9.22
CA ALA A 8 5.15 -5.64 8.16
C ALA A 8 6.47 -5.32 7.42
N ALA A 9 6.68 -4.06 7.03
CA ALA A 9 7.90 -3.65 6.32
C ALA A 9 9.12 -3.62 7.25
N ARG A 10 8.91 -3.20 8.51
CA ARG A 10 9.96 -3.24 9.54
C ARG A 10 10.41 -4.68 9.82
N ARG A 11 9.48 -5.63 9.89
CA ARG A 11 9.79 -7.07 10.09
C ARG A 11 10.71 -7.63 8.99
N LEU A 12 10.54 -7.15 7.75
CA LEU A 12 11.35 -7.57 6.61
C LEU A 12 12.61 -6.71 6.39
N GLY A 13 12.80 -5.64 7.18
CA GLY A 13 13.93 -4.73 7.05
C GLY A 13 13.92 -3.91 5.76
N VAL A 14 12.75 -3.68 5.17
CA VAL A 14 12.61 -2.97 3.89
C VAL A 14 12.03 -1.58 4.10
N PRO A 15 12.59 -0.55 3.43
CA PRO A 15 12.00 0.78 3.49
C PRO A 15 10.65 0.76 2.76
N LEU A 16 9.61 1.25 3.44
CA LEU A 16 8.28 1.38 2.88
C LEU A 16 7.75 2.79 3.15
N GLN A 17 7.46 3.52 2.08
CA GLN A 17 6.75 4.80 2.14
C GLN A 17 5.25 4.55 1.97
N VAL A 18 4.43 5.23 2.77
CA VAL A 18 2.97 5.11 2.73
C VAL A 18 2.39 6.46 2.40
N HIS A 19 1.52 6.48 1.40
CA HIS A 19 0.81 7.67 0.94
C HIS A 19 -0.69 7.40 1.07
N GLY A 20 -1.37 8.17 1.93
CA GLY A 20 -2.83 8.14 2.05
C GLY A 20 -3.47 8.99 0.96
N ILE A 21 -4.48 8.46 0.29
CA ILE A 21 -5.18 9.11 -0.83
C ILE A 21 -6.67 9.22 -0.48
N GLY A 22 -7.20 10.44 -0.60
CA GLY A 22 -8.55 10.80 -0.16
C GLY A 22 -8.67 10.89 1.37
N GLY A 23 -9.85 11.34 1.84
CA GLY A 23 -10.14 11.52 3.27
C GLY A 23 -9.14 12.44 3.95
N ASP A 24 -8.62 12.01 5.11
CA ASP A 24 -7.58 12.72 5.88
C ASP A 24 -6.15 12.42 5.37
N GLY A 25 -6.02 11.83 4.17
CA GLY A 25 -4.75 11.52 3.52
C GLY A 25 -3.99 12.77 3.06
N ALA A 26 -2.70 12.59 2.75
CA ALA A 26 -1.85 13.68 2.25
C ALA A 26 -2.12 14.05 0.77
N TYR A 27 -2.87 13.22 0.05
CA TYR A 27 -3.25 13.42 -1.33
C TYR A 27 -4.75 13.36 -1.48
N GLU A 28 -5.31 14.18 -2.35
CA GLU A 28 -6.74 14.21 -2.63
C GLU A 28 -7.07 13.33 -3.85
N ASP A 29 -8.26 12.73 -3.85
CA ASP A 29 -8.84 12.04 -5.02
C ASP A 29 -10.35 12.33 -5.09
N PRO A 30 -10.75 13.61 -5.27
CA PRO A 30 -12.15 14.03 -5.15
C PRO A 30 -13.05 13.41 -6.23
N GLU A 31 -12.48 13.09 -7.39
CA GLU A 31 -13.18 12.47 -8.52
C GLU A 31 -13.01 10.94 -8.56
N GLY A 32 -12.29 10.34 -7.61
CA GLY A 32 -12.07 8.88 -7.57
C GLY A 32 -11.24 8.34 -8.74
N VAL A 33 -10.48 9.21 -9.42
CA VAL A 33 -9.71 8.86 -10.62
C VAL A 33 -8.58 7.91 -10.26
N TRP A 34 -7.90 8.16 -9.13
CA TRP A 34 -6.83 7.27 -8.67
C TRP A 34 -7.38 5.89 -8.30
N ALA A 35 -8.45 5.85 -7.49
CA ALA A 35 -9.07 4.60 -7.08
C ALA A 35 -9.53 3.78 -8.29
N LYS A 36 -10.16 4.43 -9.28
CA LYS A 36 -10.58 3.80 -10.53
C LYS A 36 -9.40 3.28 -11.36
N ALA A 37 -8.34 4.06 -11.51
CA ALA A 37 -7.18 3.68 -12.31
C ALA A 37 -6.44 2.46 -11.75
N TYR A 38 -6.32 2.37 -10.43
CA TYR A 38 -5.63 1.26 -9.76
C TYR A 38 -6.55 0.10 -9.37
N GLY A 39 -7.86 0.24 -9.56
CA GLY A 39 -8.85 -0.79 -9.24
C GLY A 39 -9.01 -1.00 -7.73
N THR A 40 -9.03 0.09 -6.96
CA THR A 40 -9.22 0.10 -5.51
C THR A 40 -10.49 0.83 -5.10
N THR A 41 -10.85 0.69 -3.83
CA THR A 41 -11.89 1.45 -3.13
C THR A 41 -11.23 2.24 -1.99
N GLY A 42 -12.02 3.00 -1.21
CA GLY A 42 -11.50 3.80 -0.10
C GLY A 42 -10.76 3.00 0.99
N GLY A 43 -10.95 1.68 1.07
CA GLY A 43 -10.20 0.80 1.97
C GLY A 43 -9.06 0.02 1.32
N GLY A 44 -8.89 0.12 0.00
CA GLY A 44 -7.89 -0.64 -0.75
C GLY A 44 -6.48 -0.05 -0.66
N ALA A 45 -5.52 -0.76 -1.23
CA ALA A 45 -4.13 -0.33 -1.26
C ALA A 45 -3.39 -0.87 -2.50
N VAL A 46 -2.33 -0.18 -2.91
CA VAL A 46 -1.47 -0.58 -4.00
C VAL A 46 -0.02 -0.54 -3.52
N LEU A 47 0.73 -1.59 -3.81
CA LEU A 47 2.17 -1.62 -3.58
C LEU A 47 2.90 -1.46 -4.91
N VAL A 48 3.68 -0.39 -5.00
CA VAL A 48 4.43 -0.01 -6.20
C VAL A 48 5.92 -0.19 -5.94
N ARG A 49 6.61 -0.81 -6.89
CA ARG A 49 8.06 -1.00 -6.86
C ARG A 49 8.79 0.31 -7.19
N PRO A 50 10.09 0.44 -6.85
CA PRO A 50 10.89 1.61 -7.20
C PRO A 50 10.99 1.92 -8.70
N ASP A 51 10.76 0.93 -9.57
CA ASP A 51 10.71 1.08 -11.04
C ASP A 51 9.34 1.55 -11.57
N GLY A 52 8.38 1.84 -10.68
CA GLY A 52 7.05 2.31 -11.03
C GLY A 52 6.04 1.20 -11.37
N VAL A 53 6.43 -0.08 -11.24
CA VAL A 53 5.54 -1.20 -11.55
C VAL A 53 4.69 -1.57 -10.33
N VAL A 54 3.38 -1.74 -10.53
CA VAL A 54 2.48 -2.28 -9.50
C VAL A 54 2.84 -3.73 -9.24
N ALA A 55 3.32 -4.02 -8.05
CA ALA A 55 3.72 -5.38 -7.65
C ALA A 55 2.60 -6.12 -6.91
N TRP A 56 1.67 -5.38 -6.30
CA TRP A 56 0.49 -5.95 -5.64
C TRP A 56 -0.62 -4.89 -5.47
N ARG A 57 -1.88 -5.35 -5.39
CA ARG A 57 -3.03 -4.50 -5.06
C ARG A 57 -4.07 -5.26 -4.23
N ALA A 58 -4.76 -4.54 -3.36
CA ALA A 58 -6.02 -4.94 -2.73
C ALA A 58 -7.12 -3.96 -3.14
N SER A 59 -8.26 -4.50 -3.59
CA SER A 59 -9.41 -3.69 -4.02
C SER A 59 -10.14 -3.03 -2.85
N GLY A 60 -10.04 -3.57 -1.64
CA GLY A 60 -10.68 -3.04 -0.43
C GLY A 60 -9.87 -3.36 0.82
N ALA A 61 -10.42 -2.98 1.97
CA ALA A 61 -9.77 -3.21 3.26
C ALA A 61 -9.74 -4.71 3.56
N PRO A 62 -8.55 -5.33 3.73
CA PRO A 62 -8.46 -6.70 4.23
C PRO A 62 -8.78 -6.75 5.73
N ASP A 63 -9.20 -7.93 6.21
CA ASP A 63 -9.48 -8.16 7.63
C ASP A 63 -8.23 -7.96 8.50
N ASP A 64 -7.06 -8.40 8.03
CA ASP A 64 -5.76 -8.14 8.65
C ASP A 64 -4.81 -7.48 7.64
N ALA A 65 -4.74 -6.15 7.70
CA ALA A 65 -3.89 -5.38 6.80
C ALA A 65 -2.39 -5.61 7.03
N GLU A 66 -1.98 -5.93 8.25
CA GLU A 66 -0.56 -6.10 8.56
C GLU A 66 -0.04 -7.42 7.98
N ASP A 67 -0.79 -8.51 8.16
CA ASP A 67 -0.40 -9.82 7.64
C ASP A 67 -0.51 -9.90 6.12
N VAL A 68 -1.53 -9.29 5.53
CA VAL A 68 -1.66 -9.20 4.06
C VAL A 68 -0.48 -8.40 3.47
N LEU A 69 -0.12 -7.27 4.07
CA LEU A 69 1.03 -6.48 3.61
C LEU A 69 2.34 -7.24 3.79
N HIS A 70 2.53 -7.95 4.91
CA HIS A 70 3.70 -8.78 5.15
C HIS A 70 3.83 -9.87 4.08
N ALA A 71 2.75 -10.61 3.79
CA ALA A 71 2.74 -11.65 2.77
C ALA A 71 3.04 -11.10 1.37
N ALA A 72 2.46 -9.94 1.02
CA ALA A 72 2.71 -9.27 -0.26
C ALA A 72 4.19 -8.88 -0.40
N LEU A 73 4.78 -8.30 0.64
CA LEU A 73 6.21 -7.94 0.65
C LEU A 73 7.10 -9.18 0.60
N ALA A 74 6.84 -10.21 1.41
CA ALA A 74 7.63 -11.44 1.45
C ALA A 74 7.72 -12.11 0.07
N ARG A 75 6.58 -12.21 -0.63
CA ARG A 75 6.50 -12.75 -1.99
C ARG A 75 7.36 -11.97 -3.00
N MET A 76 7.51 -10.66 -2.84
CA MET A 76 8.35 -9.84 -3.72
C MET A 76 9.84 -10.06 -3.48
N PHE A 77 10.24 -10.40 -2.24
CA PHE A 77 11.62 -10.66 -1.86
C PHE A 77 12.00 -12.15 -1.88
N GLY A 78 11.08 -13.04 -2.30
CA GLY A 78 11.34 -14.48 -2.37
C GLY A 78 11.46 -15.16 -1.02
N ARG A 79 10.75 -14.65 0.00
CA ARG A 79 10.63 -15.22 1.35
C ARG A 79 9.21 -15.72 1.58
#